data_AF-A0A6N4TGW8-F1
#
_entry.id   AF-A0A6N4TGW8-F1
#
_cell.length_a   1.000
_cell.length_b   1.000
_cell.length_c   1.000
_cell.angle_alpha   90.00
_cell.angle_beta   90.00
_cell.angle_gamma   90.00
#
_symmetry.space_group_name_H-M   'P 1'
#
loop_
_entity.id
_entity.type
_entity.pdbx_description
1 polymer ?
#
loop_
_entity_poly.entity_id
_entity_poly.type
_entity_poly.pdbx_seq_one_letter_code
_entity_poly.pdbx_strand_id
1 'polypeptide(L)'
;MANKKPVFDNEFRNNAVRYAQEHKDLSRKEWAANLGIGESTLARWLREARQSSNGTIEMRGTGNFESDEAKEVARLKRELRDTKDALEILKKAIGILGD
;
A
#
# COMPACT_ATOMS: atom_id res chain seq x y z
N MET A 1 2.09 27.89 -7.60
CA MET A 1 2.48 27.41 -6.26
C MET A 1 2.20 25.91 -6.21
N ALA A 2 3.20 25.07 -5.88
CA ALA A 2 2.98 23.62 -5.82
C ALA A 2 2.05 23.29 -4.64
N ASN A 3 0.86 22.77 -4.92
CA ASN A 3 -0.09 22.32 -3.91
C ASN A 3 0.50 21.07 -3.22
N LYS A 4 1.12 21.25 -2.06
CA LYS A 4 1.73 20.16 -1.30
C LYS A 4 0.61 19.34 -0.68
N LYS A 5 0.41 18.11 -1.17
CA LYS A 5 -0.60 17.20 -0.62
C LYS A 5 -0.23 16.90 0.85
N PRO A 6 -1.15 17.10 1.81
CA PRO A 6 -0.89 16.76 3.20
C PRO A 6 -0.63 15.26 3.33
N VAL A 7 0.46 14.91 4.01
CA VAL A 7 0.82 13.52 4.31
C VAL A 7 0.33 13.22 5.72
N PHE A 8 -0.68 12.37 5.82
CA PHE A 8 -1.20 11.88 7.09
C PHE A 8 -0.54 10.55 7.43
N ASP A 9 -0.13 10.37 8.68
CA ASP A 9 0.37 9.09 9.19
C ASP A 9 -0.72 8.00 9.19
N ASN A 10 -0.33 6.73 9.40
CA ASN A 10 -1.28 5.63 9.34
C ASN A 10 -2.21 5.56 10.55
N GLU A 11 -1.72 6.00 11.71
CA GLU A 11 -2.47 5.98 12.96
C GLU A 11 -3.66 6.95 12.87
N PHE A 12 -3.42 8.15 12.36
CA PHE A 12 -4.42 9.18 12.09
C PHE A 12 -5.49 8.69 11.13
N ARG A 13 -5.11 8.00 10.04
CA ARG A 13 -6.08 7.45 9.08
C ARG A 13 -6.97 6.39 9.72
N ASN A 14 -6.39 5.49 10.51
CA ASN A 14 -7.13 4.45 11.21
C ASN A 14 -8.05 5.03 12.28
N ASN A 15 -7.57 6.01 13.04
CA ASN A 15 -8.37 6.72 14.02
C ASN A 15 -9.53 7.48 13.35
N ALA A 16 -9.30 8.12 12.20
CA ALA A 16 -10.35 8.78 11.42
C ALA A 16 -11.44 7.80 10.94
N VAL A 17 -11.04 6.60 10.49
CA VAL A 17 -11.98 5.54 10.12
C VAL A 17 -12.74 5.01 11.32
N ARG A 18 -12.06 4.74 12.43
CA ARG A 18 -12.69 4.25 13.67
C ARG A 18 -13.70 5.26 14.21
N TYR A 19 -13.32 6.53 14.25
CA TYR A 19 -14.20 7.63 14.65
C TYR A 19 -15.48 7.68 13.79
N ALA A 20 -15.35 7.51 12.47
CA ALA A 20 -16.51 7.44 11.57
C ALA A 20 -17.37 6.17 11.77
N GLN A 21 -16.79 5.07 12.25
CA GLN A 21 -17.54 3.84 12.55
C GLN A 21 -18.26 3.90 13.92
N GLU A 22 -17.66 4.58 14.89
CA GLU A 22 -18.21 4.79 16.24
C GLU A 22 -19.34 5.82 16.23
N HIS A 23 -19.21 6.89 15.43
CA HIS A 23 -20.16 8.00 15.38
C HIS A 23 -21.08 7.96 14.14
N LYS A 24 -21.86 6.89 13.98
CA LYS A 24 -22.80 6.69 12.84
C LYS A 24 -23.94 7.71 12.77
N ASP A 25 -24.10 8.52 13.81
CA ASP A 25 -25.09 9.58 13.97
C ASP A 25 -24.74 10.85 13.19
N LEU A 26 -23.47 11.07 12.88
CA LEU A 26 -22.97 12.24 12.17
C LEU A 26 -22.80 11.97 10.66
N SER A 27 -22.94 13.02 9.85
CA SER A 27 -22.71 12.92 8.41
C SER A 27 -21.22 12.87 8.07
N ARG A 28 -20.91 12.32 6.90
CA ARG A 28 -19.53 12.24 6.36
C ARG A 28 -18.85 13.62 6.26
N LYS A 29 -19.64 14.66 6.01
CA LYS A 29 -19.19 16.05 5.91
C LYS A 29 -18.79 16.60 7.28
N GLU A 30 -19.55 16.28 8.31
CA GLU A 30 -19.26 16.69 9.69
C GLU A 30 -18.01 15.98 10.23
N TRP A 31 -17.84 14.68 9.95
CA TRP A 31 -16.60 13.98 10.31
C TRP A 31 -15.37 14.61 9.65
N ALA A 32 -15.45 14.90 8.35
CA ALA A 32 -14.35 15.51 7.61
C ALA A 32 -14.00 16.90 8.17
N ALA A 33 -15.02 17.70 8.52
CA ALA A 33 -14.84 18.99 9.18
C ALA A 33 -14.20 18.86 10.56
N ASN A 34 -14.67 17.93 11.40
CA ASN A 34 -14.13 17.68 12.75
C ASN A 34 -12.67 17.23 12.72
N LEU A 35 -12.27 16.48 11.69
CA LEU A 35 -10.91 15.98 11.51
C LEU A 35 -10.01 16.95 10.72
N GLY A 36 -10.55 18.06 10.22
CA GLY A 36 -9.81 19.02 9.39
C GLY A 36 -9.32 18.44 8.06
N ILE A 37 -10.00 17.44 7.51
CA ILE A 37 -9.64 16.77 6.26
C ILE A 37 -10.70 16.99 5.17
N GLY A 38 -10.33 16.74 3.92
CA GLY A 38 -11.29 16.74 2.82
C GLY A 38 -12.27 15.56 2.92
N GLU A 39 -13.53 15.78 2.57
CA GLU A 39 -14.55 14.71 2.53
C GLU A 39 -14.15 13.57 1.57
N SER A 40 -13.56 13.90 0.43
CA SER A 40 -13.05 12.92 -0.54
C SER A 40 -11.90 12.07 0.02
N THR A 41 -11.07 12.65 0.90
CA THR A 41 -10.02 11.94 1.62
C THR A 41 -10.61 10.93 2.60
N LEU A 42 -11.61 11.35 3.40
CA LEU A 42 -12.30 10.45 4.33
C LEU A 42 -13.06 9.32 3.60
N ALA A 43 -13.73 9.64 2.50
CA ALA A 43 -14.44 8.65 1.69
C ALA A 43 -13.48 7.59 1.09
N ARG A 44 -12.30 8.02 0.64
CA ARG A 44 -11.24 7.12 0.17
C ARG A 44 -10.77 6.20 1.30
N TRP A 45 -10.49 6.74 2.48
CA TRP A 45 -10.07 6.00 3.66
C TRP A 45 -11.10 4.95 4.09
N LEU A 46 -12.38 5.30 4.14
CA LEU A 46 -13.46 4.36 4.43
C LEU A 46 -13.56 3.23 3.39
N ARG A 47 -13.27 3.52 2.12
CA ARG A 47 -13.22 2.48 1.07
C ARG A 47 -12.02 1.56 1.25
N GLU A 48 -10.84 2.12 1.51
CA GLU A 48 -9.62 1.35 1.78
C GLU A 48 -9.83 0.43 3.00
N ALA A 49 -10.37 0.94 4.11
CA ALA A 49 -10.68 0.15 5.30
C ALA A 49 -11.67 -0.99 5.04
N ARG A 50 -12.68 -0.79 4.18
CA ARG A 50 -13.63 -1.86 3.78
C ARG A 50 -13.01 -2.91 2.86
N GLN A 51 -11.99 -2.53 2.09
CA GLN A 51 -11.28 -3.44 1.19
C GLN A 51 -10.17 -4.21 1.91
N SER A 52 -9.70 -3.70 3.04
CA SER A 52 -8.77 -4.41 3.92
C SER A 52 -9.47 -5.53 4.67
N SER A 53 -8.85 -6.72 4.68
CA SER A 53 -9.34 -7.91 5.38
C SER A 53 -9.54 -7.70 6.89
N ASN A 54 -8.79 -6.76 7.49
CA ASN A 54 -8.77 -6.49 8.93
C ASN A 54 -9.49 -5.18 9.32
N GLY A 55 -10.17 -4.51 8.39
CA GLY A 55 -10.91 -3.26 8.69
C GLY A 55 -10.04 -2.02 8.96
N THR A 56 -8.71 -2.13 8.84
CA THR A 56 -7.75 -1.04 9.05
C THR A 56 -7.11 -0.59 7.73
N ILE A 57 -6.78 0.69 7.64
CA ILE A 57 -5.96 1.26 6.56
C ILE A 57 -4.51 0.91 6.86
N GLU A 58 -3.87 0.18 5.97
CA GLU A 58 -2.43 -0.03 6.02
C GLU A 58 -1.72 0.97 5.10
N MET A 59 -0.68 1.62 5.62
CA MET A 59 0.15 2.53 4.84
C MET A 59 0.88 1.74 3.75
N ARG A 60 0.26 1.72 2.59
CA ARG A 60 0.72 1.11 1.35
C ARG A 60 2.00 1.82 0.89
N GLY A 61 3.16 1.32 1.31
CA GLY A 61 4.44 1.58 0.64
C GLY A 61 4.33 1.17 -0.83
N THR A 62 5.26 1.62 -1.68
CA THR A 62 5.26 1.45 -3.15
C THR A 62 5.34 0.00 -3.68
N GLY A 63 4.96 -1.01 -2.89
CA GLY A 63 4.75 -2.39 -3.30
C GLY A 63 3.37 -2.85 -2.83
N ASN A 64 2.37 -2.75 -3.70
CA ASN A 64 1.02 -3.17 -3.38
C ASN A 64 0.82 -4.62 -3.81
N PHE A 65 0.79 -5.54 -2.85
CA PHE A 65 0.34 -6.91 -3.09
C PHE A 65 -1.03 -7.08 -2.43
N GLU A 66 -1.97 -7.61 -3.21
CA GLU A 66 -3.39 -7.71 -2.83
C GLU A 66 -3.66 -8.76 -1.73
N SER A 67 -2.67 -9.62 -1.43
CA SER A 67 -2.68 -10.57 -0.32
C SER A 67 -1.24 -10.96 0.08
N ASP A 68 -1.07 -11.63 1.22
CA ASP A 68 0.20 -12.25 1.60
C ASP A 68 0.68 -13.27 0.55
N GLU A 69 -0.24 -13.98 -0.11
CA GLU A 69 0.14 -14.84 -1.24
C GLU A 69 0.66 -14.01 -2.41
N ALA A 70 0.04 -12.88 -2.74
CA ALA A 70 0.52 -12.01 -3.82
C ALA A 70 1.91 -11.42 -3.51
N LYS A 71 2.20 -11.15 -2.24
CA LYS A 71 3.52 -10.69 -1.78
C LYS A 71 4.56 -11.80 -1.91
N GLU A 72 4.20 -13.00 -1.50
CA GLU A 72 5.07 -14.17 -1.62
C GLU A 72 5.34 -14.53 -3.09
N VAL A 73 4.32 -14.48 -3.94
CA VAL A 73 4.46 -14.67 -5.39
C VAL A 73 5.42 -13.65 -6.00
N ALA A 74 5.37 -12.39 -5.56
CA ALA A 74 6.28 -11.37 -6.07
C ALA A 74 7.71 -11.54 -5.56
N ARG A 75 7.88 -11.95 -4.30
CA ARG A 75 9.19 -12.33 -3.74
C ARG A 75 9.80 -13.48 -4.54
N LEU A 76 9.04 -14.56 -4.73
CA LEU A 76 9.45 -15.74 -5.49
C LEU A 76 9.78 -15.40 -6.96
N LYS A 77 9.00 -14.54 -7.61
CA LYS A 77 9.29 -14.09 -8.98
C LYS A 77 10.60 -13.30 -9.08
N ARG A 78 10.94 -12.50 -8.06
CA ARG A 78 12.19 -11.76 -8.00
C ARG A 78 13.38 -12.71 -7.82
N GLU A 79 13.28 -13.63 -6.86
CA GLU A 79 14.32 -14.62 -6.59
C GLU A 79 14.57 -15.54 -7.81
N LEU A 80 13.51 -15.94 -8.52
CA LEU A 80 13.63 -16.68 -9.78
C LEU A 80 14.32 -15.89 -10.89
N ARG A 81 14.19 -14.56 -10.90
CA ARG A 81 14.89 -13.71 -11.87
C ARG A 81 16.37 -13.60 -11.52
N ASP A 82 16.67 -13.29 -10.27
CA ASP A 82 18.05 -13.12 -9.79
C ASP A 82 18.87 -14.41 -9.99
N THR A 83 18.26 -15.58 -9.74
CA THR A 83 18.91 -16.88 -9.98
C THR A 83 19.13 -17.18 -11.47
N LYS A 84 18.18 -16.83 -12.34
CA LYS A 84 18.32 -16.98 -13.79
C LYS A 84 19.40 -16.05 -14.35
N ASP A 85 19.42 -14.81 -13.91
CA ASP A 85 20.43 -13.83 -14.32
C ASP A 85 21.83 -14.27 -13.87
N ALA A 86 21.97 -14.79 -12.64
CA ALA A 86 23.21 -15.38 -12.16
C ALA A 86 23.67 -16.57 -13.03
N LEU A 87 22.75 -17.47 -13.41
CA LEU A 87 23.07 -18.58 -14.30
C LEU A 87 23.50 -18.11 -15.70
N GLU A 88 22.86 -17.10 -16.26
CA GLU A 88 23.27 -16.53 -17.55
C GLU A 88 24.66 -15.91 -17.49
N ILE A 89 24.98 -15.18 -16.42
CA ILE A 89 26.31 -14.60 -16.21
C ILE A 89 27.37 -15.71 -16.15
N LEU A 90 27.11 -16.77 -15.38
CA LEU A 90 28.04 -17.91 -15.27
C LEU A 90 28.24 -18.64 -16.60
N LYS A 91 27.17 -18.86 -17.37
CA LYS A 91 27.29 -19.45 -18.72
C LYS A 91 28.10 -18.58 -19.67
N LYS A 92 27.89 -17.26 -19.65
CA LYS A 92 28.68 -16.33 -20.46
C LYS A 92 30.16 -16.35 -20.07
N ALA A 93 30.46 -16.39 -18.77
CA ALA A 93 31.84 -16.46 -18.28
C ALA A 93 32.54 -17.74 -18.74
N ILE A 94 31.86 -18.90 -18.67
CA ILE A 94 32.40 -20.18 -19.17
C ILE A 94 32.62 -20.13 -20.68
N GLY A 95 31.69 -19.56 -21.45
CA GLY A 95 31.85 -19.40 -22.91
C GLY A 95 33.07 -18.55 -23.28
N ILE A 96 33.29 -17.44 -22.58
CA ILE A 96 34.45 -16.55 -22.82
C ILE A 96 35.79 -17.22 -22.44
N LEU A 97 35.80 -18.13 -21.46
CA LEU A 97 36.99 -18.87 -21.04
C LEU A 97 37.26 -20.13 -21.88
N GLY A 98 36.27 -20.59 -22.65
CA GLY A 98 36.34 -21.80 -23.48
C GLY A 98 36.65 -21.56 -24.97
N ASP A 99 36.66 -20.29 -25.40
CA ASP A 99 37.20 -19.80 -26.69
C ASP A 99 38.64 -19.30 -26.50
#